data_AF-A0A1H2DN24-F1
#
_entry.id   AF-A0A1H2DN24-F1
#
_cell.length_a   1.000
_cell.length_b   1.000
_cell.length_c   1.000
_cell.angle_alpha   90.00
_cell.angle_beta   90.00
_cell.angle_gamma   90.00
#
_symmetry.space_group_name_H-M   'P 1'
#
loop_
_entity.id
_entity.type
_entity.pdbx_description
1 polymer ?
#
loop_
_entity_poly.entity_id
_entity_poly.type
_entity_poly.pdbx_seq_one_letter_code
_entity_poly.pdbx_strand_id
1 'polypeptide(L)'
;MSLDVTGAARIGGVEYDQGDDQLQRWDGTDWAEVESGGAAGVTLDTDQTITGAKSMAEVGFFGTSALGTKPSATDDLGTVLSSLGLRTAGGAYPITTSGAVALTGGFRTGLGNRSGTYNITTNTAPFNMCDASGGAFTISLPNTGSAGYRFTIKKIDASANAVTVSAPIGIDGVPTLVLTDQWEWVEVVSTFTTGQYMIVGRG
;
A
#
# COMPACT_ATOMS: atom_id res chain seq x y z
N MET A 1 -70.55 -0.76 -26.00
CA MET A 1 -70.84 -2.07 -25.38
C MET A 1 -69.72 -2.32 -24.38
N SER A 2 -69.91 -1.95 -23.11
CA SER A 2 -68.93 -2.28 -22.08
C SER A 2 -69.25 -3.69 -21.58
N LEU A 3 -68.22 -4.50 -21.41
CA LEU A 3 -68.34 -5.78 -20.75
C LEU A 3 -68.47 -5.50 -19.25
N ASP A 4 -69.69 -5.55 -18.71
CA ASP A 4 -69.93 -5.55 -17.27
C ASP A 4 -69.63 -6.95 -16.76
N VAL A 5 -68.55 -7.07 -15.99
CA VAL A 5 -68.14 -8.32 -15.36
C VAL A 5 -68.12 -8.12 -13.86
N THR A 6 -69.33 -8.10 -13.31
CA THR A 6 -69.60 -8.30 -11.89
C THR A 6 -69.44 -9.80 -11.58
N GLY A 7 -68.20 -10.27 -11.58
CA GLY A 7 -67.78 -11.67 -11.37
C GLY A 7 -66.65 -12.10 -12.33
N ALA A 8 -65.80 -13.05 -11.90
CA ALA A 8 -64.58 -13.49 -12.59
C ALA A 8 -64.76 -13.65 -14.11
N ALA A 9 -64.22 -12.71 -14.86
CA ALA A 9 -64.32 -12.62 -16.31
C ALA A 9 -63.22 -13.46 -16.97
N ARG A 10 -63.58 -14.55 -17.64
CA ARG A 10 -62.60 -15.37 -18.38
C ARG A 10 -62.51 -14.92 -19.83
N ILE A 11 -61.46 -14.17 -20.16
CA ILE A 11 -61.04 -13.91 -21.55
C ILE A 11 -59.83 -14.81 -21.81
N GLY A 12 -59.91 -15.67 -22.83
CA GLY A 12 -58.89 -16.68 -23.08
C GLY A 12 -57.48 -16.09 -23.16
N GLY A 13 -56.64 -16.43 -22.18
CA GLY A 13 -55.22 -16.13 -22.13
C GLY A 13 -54.77 -15.19 -21.00
N VAL A 14 -55.65 -14.38 -20.42
CA VAL A 14 -55.29 -13.42 -19.37
C VAL A 14 -56.44 -13.24 -18.38
N GLU A 15 -56.17 -13.39 -17.08
CA GLU A 15 -57.12 -13.12 -15.99
C GLU A 15 -56.60 -11.97 -15.11
N TYR A 16 -57.54 -11.17 -14.60
CA TYR A 16 -57.31 -10.22 -13.51
C TYR A 16 -57.94 -10.83 -12.26
N ASP A 17 -57.11 -11.30 -11.34
CA ASP A 17 -57.58 -11.71 -10.03
C ASP A 17 -57.83 -10.45 -9.17
N GLN A 18 -58.97 -10.37 -8.50
CA GLN A 18 -59.27 -9.26 -7.59
C GLN A 18 -58.66 -9.46 -6.19
N GLY A 19 -58.16 -10.67 -5.87
CA GLY A 19 -57.50 -10.98 -4.60
C GLY A 19 -56.04 -10.54 -4.55
N ASP A 20 -55.34 -10.60 -5.68
CA ASP A 20 -53.93 -10.25 -5.85
C ASP A 20 -53.85 -9.25 -7.00
N ASP A 21 -53.31 -8.05 -6.80
CA ASP A 21 -53.26 -6.94 -7.79
C ASP A 21 -52.37 -7.25 -9.04
N GLN A 22 -52.28 -8.50 -9.48
CA GLN A 22 -51.39 -8.99 -10.52
C GLN A 22 -52.15 -9.62 -11.70
N LEU A 23 -51.59 -9.45 -12.89
CA LEU A 23 -52.09 -10.06 -14.12
C LEU A 23 -51.57 -11.51 -14.22
N GLN A 24 -52.43 -12.49 -14.48
CA GLN A 24 -52.03 -13.90 -14.62
C GLN A 24 -52.26 -14.40 -16.05
N ARG A 25 -51.44 -15.36 -16.50
CA ARG A 25 -51.55 -16.03 -17.81
C ARG A 25 -51.64 -17.54 -17.64
N TRP A 26 -52.48 -18.18 -18.45
CA TRP A 26 -52.62 -19.64 -18.46
C TRP A 26 -51.49 -20.27 -19.26
N ASP A 27 -50.74 -21.20 -18.66
CA ASP A 27 -49.60 -21.86 -19.32
C ASP A 27 -49.97 -23.22 -19.97
N GLY A 28 -51.22 -23.65 -19.83
CA GLY A 28 -51.69 -24.94 -20.32
C GLY A 28 -52.02 -25.94 -19.19
N THR A 29 -51.48 -25.72 -17.99
CA THR A 29 -51.67 -26.60 -16.83
C THR A 29 -52.09 -25.83 -15.57
N ASP A 30 -51.58 -24.62 -15.35
CA ASP A 30 -51.97 -23.74 -14.26
C ASP A 30 -51.96 -22.25 -14.69
N TRP A 31 -52.51 -21.37 -13.84
CA TRP A 31 -52.36 -19.94 -13.99
C TRP A 31 -51.04 -19.49 -13.36
N ALA A 32 -50.12 -19.01 -14.20
CA ALA A 32 -48.86 -18.45 -13.76
C ALA A 32 -48.94 -16.92 -13.76
N GLU A 33 -48.40 -16.27 -12.74
CA GLU A 33 -48.27 -14.82 -12.72
C GLU A 33 -47.54 -14.35 -13.99
N VAL A 34 -48.13 -13.37 -14.68
CA VAL A 34 -47.37 -12.57 -15.65
C VAL A 34 -46.49 -11.70 -14.79
N GLU A 35 -45.35 -12.24 -14.35
CA GLU A 35 -44.31 -11.42 -13.74
C GLU A 35 -44.08 -10.26 -14.71
N SER A 36 -44.51 -9.06 -14.33
CA SER A 36 -43.88 -7.85 -14.83
C SER A 36 -42.50 -7.90 -14.20
N GLY A 37 -41.58 -8.63 -14.85
CA GLY A 37 -40.30 -9.07 -14.31
C GLY A 37 -39.77 -8.03 -13.33
N GLY A 38 -39.83 -8.41 -12.04
CA GLY A 38 -39.74 -7.47 -10.94
C GLY A 38 -38.51 -6.57 -11.07
N ALA A 39 -38.74 -5.27 -10.87
CA ALA A 39 -37.73 -4.24 -10.64
C ALA A 39 -36.72 -3.95 -11.78
N ALA A 40 -36.99 -2.85 -12.49
CA ALA A 40 -36.02 -1.86 -13.00
C ALA A 40 -34.57 -2.35 -13.23
N GLY A 41 -34.27 -2.80 -14.44
CA GLY A 41 -32.90 -3.04 -14.89
C GLY A 41 -32.79 -3.07 -16.42
N VAL A 42 -31.83 -2.33 -16.96
CA VAL A 42 -31.39 -2.44 -18.37
C VAL A 42 -30.61 -3.74 -18.51
N THR A 43 -31.02 -4.63 -19.42
CA THR A 43 -30.25 -5.83 -19.74
C THR A 43 -29.00 -5.45 -20.54
N LEU A 44 -27.84 -5.53 -19.91
CA LEU A 44 -26.54 -5.40 -20.58
C LEU A 44 -25.90 -6.80 -20.69
N ASP A 45 -26.40 -7.57 -21.67
CA ASP A 45 -25.91 -8.90 -22.04
C ASP A 45 -26.02 -9.98 -20.94
N THR A 46 -26.12 -11.22 -21.38
CA THR A 46 -26.55 -12.42 -20.64
C THR A 46 -25.64 -12.86 -19.47
N ASP A 47 -24.67 -12.03 -19.07
CA ASP A 47 -23.70 -12.33 -18.01
C ASP A 47 -23.50 -11.18 -17.00
N GLN A 48 -24.11 -10.00 -17.18
CA GLN A 48 -23.85 -8.85 -16.29
C GLN A 48 -25.12 -8.03 -15.98
N THR A 49 -26.19 -8.69 -15.54
CA THR A 49 -27.38 -7.97 -15.09
C THR A 49 -27.16 -7.40 -13.68
N ILE A 50 -26.87 -6.10 -13.56
CA ILE A 50 -26.95 -5.37 -12.28
C ILE A 50 -28.42 -5.07 -12.02
N THR A 51 -29.09 -5.90 -11.21
CA THR A 51 -30.50 -5.71 -10.83
C THR A 51 -30.67 -5.64 -9.31
N GLY A 52 -31.52 -4.69 -8.90
CA GLY A 52 -31.86 -4.42 -7.50
C GLY A 52 -30.94 -3.40 -6.83
N ALA A 53 -31.48 -2.65 -5.86
CA ALA A 53 -30.73 -1.75 -4.99
C ALA A 53 -29.66 -2.54 -4.20
N LYS A 54 -28.51 -2.77 -4.82
CA LYS A 54 -27.31 -3.28 -4.19
C LYS A 54 -26.23 -2.26 -4.51
N SER A 55 -25.76 -1.60 -3.45
CA SER A 55 -24.60 -0.71 -3.48
C SER A 55 -23.54 -1.30 -4.40
N MET A 56 -22.98 -0.53 -5.33
CA MET A 56 -21.75 -0.91 -6.03
C MET A 56 -20.68 -1.16 -4.96
N ALA A 57 -20.54 -2.42 -4.53
CA ALA A 57 -19.93 -2.77 -3.26
C ALA A 57 -18.41 -2.92 -3.36
N GLU A 58 -17.85 -2.97 -4.57
CA GLU A 58 -16.43 -3.16 -4.79
C GLU A 58 -16.04 -2.66 -6.20
N VAL A 59 -14.94 -1.90 -6.28
CA VAL A 59 -14.19 -1.75 -7.54
C VAL A 59 -13.45 -3.07 -7.72
N GLY A 60 -14.12 -4.05 -8.33
CA GLY A 60 -13.50 -5.34 -8.63
C GLY A 60 -12.43 -5.19 -9.70
N PHE A 61 -11.16 -5.44 -9.36
CA PHE A 61 -10.15 -5.73 -10.38
C PHE A 61 -10.35 -7.19 -10.80
N PHE A 62 -10.93 -7.37 -11.99
CA PHE A 62 -11.21 -8.69 -12.56
C PHE A 62 -9.99 -9.62 -12.46
N GLY A 63 -10.19 -10.82 -11.89
CA GLY A 63 -9.15 -11.86 -11.81
C GLY A 63 -8.25 -11.86 -10.56
N THR A 64 -8.59 -11.15 -9.48
CA THR A 64 -7.85 -11.19 -8.20
C THR A 64 -8.73 -11.64 -7.03
N SER A 65 -8.13 -12.23 -5.99
CA SER A 65 -8.86 -12.61 -4.77
C SER A 65 -9.34 -11.37 -4.00
N ALA A 66 -10.60 -11.37 -3.57
CA ALA A 66 -11.35 -10.23 -3.03
C ALA A 66 -10.65 -9.49 -1.87
N LEU A 67 -10.94 -8.18 -1.75
CA LEU A 67 -10.55 -7.37 -0.59
C LEU A 67 -11.24 -7.92 0.66
N GLY A 68 -10.48 -8.27 1.69
CA GLY A 68 -11.00 -8.97 2.87
C GLY A 68 -12.09 -8.23 3.67
N THR A 69 -12.23 -6.92 3.50
CA THR A 69 -13.33 -6.12 4.06
C THR A 69 -13.56 -4.85 3.26
N LYS A 70 -14.83 -4.58 2.93
CA LYS A 70 -15.32 -3.37 2.27
C LYS A 70 -14.98 -2.10 3.08
N PRO A 71 -14.52 -1.01 2.43
CA PRO A 71 -14.45 0.33 3.02
C PRO A 71 -15.84 0.86 3.42
N SER A 72 -15.95 1.47 4.59
CA SER A 72 -17.19 2.04 5.14
C SER A 72 -17.80 3.11 4.23
N ALA A 73 -19.10 3.39 4.37
CA ALA A 73 -19.81 4.41 3.59
C ALA A 73 -19.29 5.85 3.83
N THR A 74 -18.46 6.04 4.86
CA THR A 74 -17.77 7.29 5.18
C THR A 74 -16.31 7.30 4.72
N ASP A 75 -15.79 6.16 4.25
CA ASP A 75 -14.40 6.03 3.86
C ASP A 75 -14.25 6.54 2.43
N ASP A 76 -13.51 7.65 2.30
CA ASP A 76 -13.20 8.26 1.01
C ASP A 76 -12.56 7.22 0.07
N LEU A 77 -13.04 7.15 -1.17
CA LEU A 77 -12.46 6.34 -2.24
C LEU A 77 -10.96 6.63 -2.42
N GLY A 78 -10.51 7.84 -2.05
CA GLY A 78 -9.10 8.20 -1.92
C GLY A 78 -8.32 7.44 -0.84
N THR A 79 -8.95 7.05 0.28
CA THR A 79 -8.36 6.23 1.37
C THR A 79 -8.22 4.77 0.96
N VAL A 80 -9.16 4.29 0.16
CA VAL A 80 -9.15 2.93 -0.40
C VAL A 80 -8.05 2.81 -1.45
N LEU A 81 -7.98 3.80 -2.35
CA LEU A 81 -6.95 3.86 -3.39
C LEU A 81 -5.55 4.18 -2.83
N SER A 82 -5.44 4.85 -1.69
CA SER A 82 -4.15 5.05 -0.97
C SER A 82 -3.69 3.79 -0.25
N SER A 83 -4.61 3.00 0.32
CA SER A 83 -4.30 1.69 0.90
C SER A 83 -3.86 0.66 -0.16
N LEU A 84 -4.33 0.83 -1.40
CA LEU A 84 -3.90 0.08 -2.58
C LEU A 84 -2.64 0.66 -3.24
N GLY A 85 -2.31 1.94 -3.04
CA GLY A 85 -1.19 2.67 -3.63
C GLY A 85 -1.48 3.41 -4.96
N LEU A 86 -2.71 3.33 -5.52
CA LEU A 86 -3.01 3.51 -6.95
C LEU A 86 -3.53 4.88 -7.46
N ARG A 87 -3.98 5.84 -6.62
CA ARG A 87 -4.24 7.26 -6.99
C ARG A 87 -4.39 8.13 -5.72
N THR A 88 -4.48 9.47 -5.74
CA THR A 88 -3.59 10.59 -6.15
C THR A 88 -4.31 11.87 -5.69
N ALA A 89 -3.73 12.64 -4.75
CA ALA A 89 -3.94 14.09 -4.60
C ALA A 89 -2.78 14.72 -3.79
N GLY A 90 -2.10 15.73 -4.35
CA GLY A 90 -0.94 16.41 -3.75
C GLY A 90 0.42 15.99 -4.34
N GLY A 91 1.43 16.87 -4.26
CA GLY A 91 2.68 16.86 -5.05
C GLY A 91 3.73 15.76 -4.79
N ALA A 92 3.34 14.55 -4.40
CA ALA A 92 4.24 13.39 -4.28
C ALA A 92 3.67 12.16 -5.01
N TYR A 93 4.54 11.42 -5.71
CA TYR A 93 4.20 10.43 -6.76
C TYR A 93 4.60 8.99 -6.37
N PRO A 94 3.74 8.21 -5.69
CA PRO A 94 4.03 6.82 -5.33
C PRO A 94 3.83 5.83 -6.50
N ILE A 95 4.43 4.65 -6.36
CA ILE A 95 4.31 3.50 -7.27
C ILE A 95 3.22 2.57 -6.76
N THR A 96 2.49 1.97 -7.69
CA THR A 96 1.57 0.90 -7.34
C THR A 96 1.39 -0.10 -8.47
N THR A 97 1.43 -1.37 -8.09
CA THR A 97 1.58 -2.53 -8.96
C THR A 97 0.49 -3.57 -8.69
N SER A 98 0.20 -4.42 -9.66
CA SER A 98 -0.75 -5.55 -9.54
C SER A 98 -0.11 -6.86 -9.06
N GLY A 99 1.16 -6.82 -8.65
CA GLY A 99 1.94 -7.96 -8.12
C GLY A 99 2.93 -7.51 -7.04
N ALA A 100 3.57 -8.47 -6.36
CA ALA A 100 4.40 -8.23 -5.18
C ALA A 100 5.43 -7.08 -5.35
N VAL A 101 5.41 -6.12 -4.42
CA VAL A 101 6.54 -5.25 -4.09
C VAL A 101 7.17 -5.81 -2.81
N ALA A 102 8.09 -6.76 -2.95
CA ALA A 102 8.71 -7.39 -1.78
C ALA A 102 9.84 -6.52 -1.22
N LEU A 103 9.66 -5.99 0.00
CA LEU A 103 10.70 -5.34 0.82
C LEU A 103 10.73 -6.00 2.21
N THR A 104 11.79 -6.73 2.55
CA THR A 104 12.02 -7.21 3.93
C THR A 104 12.68 -6.09 4.73
N GLY A 105 11.86 -5.21 5.34
CA GLY A 105 12.29 -3.99 6.03
C GLY A 105 11.68 -2.71 5.43
N GLY A 106 12.32 -1.55 5.63
CA GLY A 106 11.93 -0.28 5.01
C GLY A 106 12.97 0.21 4.00
N PHE A 107 12.57 1.03 3.03
CA PHE A 107 13.49 1.75 2.15
C PHE A 107 13.99 3.00 2.87
N ARG A 108 15.21 2.96 3.41
CA ARG A 108 15.79 4.10 4.13
C ARG A 108 16.58 4.98 3.16
N THR A 109 16.20 6.25 3.07
CA THR A 109 16.90 7.27 2.24
C THR A 109 17.17 8.57 2.98
N GLY A 110 16.87 8.63 4.27
CA GLY A 110 17.08 9.83 5.08
C GLY A 110 18.56 10.27 5.09
N LEU A 111 18.76 11.59 5.15
CA LEU A 111 20.05 12.23 5.29
C LEU A 111 20.13 12.94 6.64
N GLY A 112 21.23 12.77 7.36
CA GLY A 112 21.51 13.48 8.60
C GLY A 112 22.84 14.23 8.51
N ASN A 113 22.86 15.49 8.94
CA ASN A 113 24.08 16.28 9.09
C ASN A 113 24.63 16.12 10.52
N ARG A 114 25.95 15.91 10.64
CA ARG A 114 26.66 15.69 11.91
C ARG A 114 27.82 16.68 11.99
N SER A 115 27.85 17.49 13.05
CA SER A 115 28.91 18.49 13.29
C SER A 115 29.70 18.22 14.59
N GLY A 116 29.60 16.99 15.11
CA GLY A 116 30.22 16.56 16.35
C GLY A 116 29.95 15.09 16.61
N THR A 117 30.51 14.58 17.70
CA THR A 117 30.41 13.15 18.06
C THR A 117 28.96 12.69 18.09
N TYR A 118 28.69 11.58 17.42
CA TYR A 118 27.32 11.08 17.27
C TYR A 118 27.26 9.56 17.32
N ASN A 119 26.30 9.04 18.08
CA ASN A 119 26.02 7.62 18.19
C ASN A 119 24.88 7.26 17.23
N ILE A 120 25.22 6.54 16.16
CA ILE A 120 24.24 5.99 15.23
C ILE A 120 23.42 4.92 15.95
N THR A 121 22.12 4.89 15.65
CA THR A 121 21.17 3.85 16.06
C THR A 121 20.59 3.15 14.84
N THR A 122 19.87 2.05 15.04
CA THR A 122 19.16 1.35 13.97
C THR A 122 18.10 2.20 13.24
N ASN A 123 17.67 3.31 13.86
CA ASN A 123 16.70 4.26 13.31
C ASN A 123 17.33 5.53 12.75
N THR A 124 18.65 5.71 12.91
CA THR A 124 19.35 6.86 12.34
C THR A 124 19.30 6.82 10.83
N ALA A 125 19.22 8.00 10.20
CA ALA A 125 19.36 8.20 8.76
C ALA A 125 20.56 7.38 8.20
N PRO A 126 20.37 6.62 7.11
CA PRO A 126 21.44 5.81 6.54
C PRO A 126 22.60 6.66 6.02
N PHE A 127 22.34 7.86 5.52
CA PHE A 127 23.38 8.79 5.05
C PHE A 127 23.72 9.80 6.14
N ASN A 128 24.98 9.81 6.59
CA ASN A 128 25.48 10.68 7.65
C ASN A 128 26.59 11.58 7.09
N MET A 129 26.22 12.84 6.82
CA MET A 129 27.10 13.87 6.27
C MET A 129 27.81 14.58 7.41
N CYS A 130 29.13 14.39 7.50
CA CYS A 130 29.94 14.75 8.65
C CYS A 130 30.79 16.00 8.34
N ASP A 131 30.53 17.08 9.07
CA ASP A 131 31.26 18.34 9.03
C ASP A 131 32.18 18.44 10.26
N ALA A 132 33.47 18.19 10.05
CA ALA A 132 34.52 18.24 11.07
C ALA A 132 35.18 19.62 11.18
N SER A 133 34.63 20.67 10.56
CA SER A 133 35.22 22.02 10.62
C SER A 133 35.37 22.55 12.05
N GLY A 134 34.47 22.15 12.96
CA GLY A 134 34.51 22.51 14.39
C GLY A 134 35.49 21.68 15.25
N GLY A 135 36.10 20.63 14.68
CA GLY A 135 37.00 19.72 15.39
C GLY A 135 36.84 18.27 14.94
N ALA A 136 37.87 17.46 15.14
CA ALA A 136 37.81 16.03 14.87
C ALA A 136 36.81 15.35 15.81
N PHE A 137 36.02 14.41 15.30
CA PHE A 137 34.99 13.74 16.10
C PHE A 137 34.73 12.30 15.66
N THR A 138 33.95 11.58 16.46
CA THR A 138 33.66 10.16 16.24
C THR A 138 32.20 9.93 15.85
N ILE A 139 31.97 9.12 14.82
CA ILE A 139 30.71 8.46 14.53
C ILE A 139 30.77 7.04 15.08
N SER A 140 29.96 6.75 16.09
CA SER A 140 29.89 5.41 16.69
C SER A 140 28.76 4.61 16.05
N LEU A 141 29.08 3.45 15.48
CA LEU A 141 28.10 2.51 14.94
C LEU A 141 27.44 1.71 16.06
N PRO A 142 26.15 1.33 15.92
CA PRO A 142 25.43 0.64 16.98
C PRO A 142 25.74 -0.87 17.04
N ASN A 143 25.38 -1.50 18.15
CA ASN A 143 24.94 -2.88 18.07
C ASN A 143 23.54 -2.88 17.42
N THR A 144 23.38 -3.58 16.30
CA THR A 144 22.18 -3.56 15.49
C THR A 144 21.14 -4.61 15.88
N GLY A 145 21.49 -5.58 16.74
CA GLY A 145 20.61 -6.69 17.13
C GLY A 145 20.25 -7.66 16.00
N SER A 146 20.60 -7.34 14.75
CA SER A 146 20.37 -8.12 13.53
C SER A 146 21.34 -7.66 12.42
N ALA A 147 21.73 -8.57 11.55
CA ALA A 147 22.56 -8.24 10.39
C ALA A 147 21.77 -7.45 9.33
N GLY A 148 22.47 -6.78 8.41
CA GLY A 148 21.90 -6.12 7.24
C GLY A 148 21.66 -4.62 7.37
N TYR A 149 21.99 -3.99 8.51
CA TYR A 149 21.89 -2.54 8.64
C TYR A 149 23.03 -1.87 7.90
N ARG A 150 22.65 -0.96 6.99
CA ARG A 150 23.56 -0.22 6.13
C ARG A 150 23.64 1.25 6.53
N PHE A 151 24.87 1.77 6.62
CA PHE A 151 25.16 3.16 6.91
C PHE A 151 26.27 3.67 5.99
N THR A 152 26.10 4.89 5.50
CA THR A 152 27.10 5.64 4.76
C THR A 152 27.53 6.83 5.59
N ILE A 153 28.83 6.95 5.83
CA ILE A 153 29.46 8.06 6.54
C ILE A 153 30.35 8.77 5.55
N LYS A 154 30.20 10.09 5.42
CA LYS A 154 30.97 10.89 4.48
C LYS A 154 31.45 12.16 5.14
N LYS A 155 32.74 12.47 5.01
CA LYS A 155 33.27 13.78 5.38
C LYS A 155 32.93 14.79 4.29
N ILE A 156 32.36 15.93 4.67
CA ILE A 156 31.87 16.94 3.71
C ILE A 156 32.67 18.24 3.71
N ASP A 157 33.54 18.44 4.69
CA ASP A 157 34.33 19.67 4.84
C ASP A 157 35.81 19.44 4.50
N ALA A 158 36.53 20.52 4.15
CA ALA A 158 37.94 20.49 3.74
C ALA A 158 38.94 20.66 4.88
N SER A 159 38.50 20.69 6.14
CA SER A 159 39.41 20.83 7.27
C SER A 159 40.27 19.58 7.45
N ALA A 160 41.45 19.75 8.07
CA ALA A 160 42.35 18.65 8.44
C ALA A 160 41.81 17.78 9.60
N ASN A 161 40.67 18.14 10.19
CA ASN A 161 40.05 17.40 11.28
C ASN A 161 39.44 16.12 10.74
N ALA A 162 39.81 14.99 11.31
CA ALA A 162 39.31 13.71 10.84
C ALA A 162 37.92 13.35 11.40
N VAL A 163 37.16 12.59 10.63
CA VAL A 163 35.96 11.88 11.10
C VAL A 163 36.35 10.43 11.37
N THR A 164 36.30 10.02 12.63
CA THR A 164 36.59 8.63 13.02
C THR A 164 35.30 7.84 13.06
N VAL A 165 35.19 6.75 12.31
CA VAL A 165 34.09 5.79 12.39
C VAL A 165 34.51 4.65 13.30
N SER A 166 33.76 4.42 14.37
CA SER A 166 34.05 3.39 15.36
C SER A 166 32.94 2.36 15.39
N ALA A 167 33.29 1.08 15.52
CA ALA A 167 32.33 -0.01 15.70
C ALA A 167 32.56 -0.74 17.04
N PRO A 168 31.52 -1.32 17.66
CA PRO A 168 31.66 -2.03 18.92
C PRO A 168 32.65 -3.21 18.89
N ILE A 169 32.63 -3.97 17.79
CA ILE A 169 33.53 -5.12 17.58
C ILE A 169 34.59 -4.78 16.53
N GLY A 170 34.18 -4.13 15.44
CA GLY A 170 35.08 -3.70 14.39
C GLY A 170 34.41 -3.64 13.02
N ILE A 171 35.16 -3.10 12.08
CA ILE A 171 34.86 -2.92 10.67
C ILE A 171 35.94 -3.71 9.92
N ASP A 172 35.59 -4.84 9.31
CA ASP A 172 36.53 -5.77 8.67
C ASP A 172 37.75 -6.14 9.55
N GLY A 173 37.51 -6.32 10.85
CA GLY A 173 38.54 -6.71 11.83
C GLY A 173 39.35 -5.54 12.42
N VAL A 174 39.09 -4.31 11.99
CA VAL A 174 39.72 -3.10 12.55
C VAL A 174 38.73 -2.35 13.46
N PRO A 175 39.11 -1.90 14.66
CA PRO A 175 38.17 -1.26 15.60
C PRO A 175 37.64 0.09 15.10
N THR A 176 38.45 0.82 14.33
CA THR A 176 38.10 2.16 13.82
C THR A 176 38.59 2.37 12.40
N LEU A 177 37.92 3.26 11.69
CA LEU A 177 38.26 3.72 10.37
C LEU A 177 38.27 5.24 10.36
N VAL A 178 39.23 5.86 9.69
CA VAL A 178 39.37 7.31 9.68
C VAL A 178 39.06 7.85 8.29
N LEU A 179 38.32 8.96 8.23
CA LEU A 179 38.13 9.77 7.02
C LEU A 179 38.86 11.09 7.24
N THR A 180 39.89 11.37 6.46
CA THR A 180 40.73 12.57 6.60
C THR A 180 40.43 13.60 5.52
N ASP A 181 40.17 13.13 4.30
CA ASP A 181 40.04 14.01 3.15
C ASP A 181 38.58 14.40 2.90
N GLN A 182 38.39 15.59 2.32
CA GLN A 182 37.07 16.02 1.90
C GLN A 182 36.51 15.02 0.88
N TRP A 183 35.23 14.69 1.04
CA TRP A 183 34.48 13.77 0.19
C TRP A 183 34.81 12.29 0.38
N GLU A 184 35.79 11.96 1.21
CA GLU A 184 36.05 10.60 1.61
C GLU A 184 34.81 10.03 2.33
N TRP A 185 34.43 8.82 1.95
CA TRP A 185 33.26 8.13 2.47
C TRP A 185 33.50 6.65 2.69
N VAL A 186 32.68 6.07 3.56
CA VAL A 186 32.59 4.63 3.75
C VAL A 186 31.13 4.22 3.86
N GLU A 187 30.77 3.13 3.20
CA GLU A 187 29.52 2.42 3.41
C GLU A 187 29.82 1.09 4.08
N VAL A 188 29.11 0.84 5.18
CA VAL A 188 29.27 -0.36 6.00
C VAL A 188 27.93 -1.08 6.15
N VAL A 189 27.99 -2.39 6.26
CA VAL A 189 26.83 -3.26 6.53
C VAL A 189 27.10 -4.12 7.75
N SER A 190 26.16 -4.17 8.70
CA SER A 190 26.28 -5.07 9.86
C SER A 190 26.21 -6.52 9.41
N THR A 191 27.15 -7.34 9.85
CA THR A 191 27.25 -8.77 9.48
C THR A 191 26.74 -9.69 10.59
N PHE A 192 26.76 -9.23 11.84
CA PHE A 192 26.32 -9.98 13.01
C PHE A 192 25.46 -9.13 13.96
N THR A 193 24.82 -9.80 14.91
CA THR A 193 23.99 -9.19 15.98
C THR A 193 24.80 -8.48 17.05
N THR A 194 26.14 -8.43 16.95
CA THR A 194 27.04 -7.89 17.99
C THR A 194 27.71 -6.58 17.59
N GLY A 195 27.36 -5.99 16.44
CA GLY A 195 27.97 -4.74 15.97
C GLY A 195 29.31 -4.95 15.25
N GLN A 196 29.48 -6.10 14.60
CA GLN A 196 30.53 -6.31 13.60
C GLN A 196 30.02 -5.87 12.22
N TYR A 197 30.89 -5.20 11.46
CA TYR A 197 30.58 -4.60 10.18
C TYR A 197 31.57 -5.02 9.10
N MET A 198 31.10 -5.06 7.85
CA MET A 198 31.95 -5.13 6.67
C MET A 198 31.84 -3.86 5.85
N ILE A 199 32.92 -3.47 5.18
CA ILE A 199 32.91 -2.39 4.19
C ILE A 199 32.31 -2.94 2.89
N VAL A 200 31.29 -2.26 2.38
CA VAL A 200 30.69 -2.57 1.06
C VAL A 200 31.04 -1.52 0.00
N GLY A 201 31.57 -0.37 0.43
CA GLY A 201 32.05 0.69 -0.43
C GLY A 201 32.90 1.69 0.33
N ARG A 202 33.92 2.24 -0.32
CA ARG A 202 34.79 3.29 0.20
C ARG A 202 35.39 4.05 -0.98
N GLY A 203 35.63 5.35 -0.81
CA GLY A 203 36.36 6.18 -1.76
C GLY A 203 36.40 7.62 -1.33
#